data_AF-A0A2M8E8T1-F1
#
_entry.id   AF-A0A2M8E8T1-F1
#
_cell.length_a   1.000
_cell.length_b   1.000
_cell.length_c   1.000
_cell.angle_alpha   90.00
_cell.angle_beta   90.00
_cell.angle_gamma   90.00
#
_symmetry.space_group_name_H-M   'P 1'
#
loop_
_entity.id
_entity.type
_entity.pdbx_description
1 polymer ?
#
loop_
_entity_poly.entity_id
_entity_poly.type
_entity_poly.pdbx_seq_one_letter_code
_entity_poly.pdbx_strand_id
1 'polypeptide(L)'
;MKTIRLRQGKERSLQRRHPWIFESAIARGGADAGETVRIDSFAGQFLAWAAFSPASKIRARAWSFDEKQRIDAAFIVAAVASSIRARSRFDIKSNGLRLIHGESDGLPGLIVDRYGDTLVAQFASAGVERWKDVIADALLQATGLTKLYERSDASSRALEGLPEVKGWLRGQGDVDLLLAEHDWQLHVNIADGHKTGFYLDQRDSRKRFCDYARRLKFERVLNCYCYTGGFTVAALMGGAAHVTSIDSSGPALALAAANVALNGFAPERATFMDADVNASLRVFIEQGRSFDAIVLDPPKFAPTVAHAERAARA
;
A
#
# COMPACT_ATOMS: atom_id res chain seq x y z
N MET A 1 19.12 -4.86 -27.95
CA MET A 1 17.96 -4.89 -27.03
C MET A 1 17.13 -6.12 -27.34
N LYS A 2 16.83 -6.98 -26.34
CA LYS A 2 16.11 -8.23 -26.59
C LYS A 2 14.63 -7.94 -26.93
N THR A 3 14.04 -8.77 -27.77
CA THR A 3 12.64 -8.65 -28.23
C THR A 3 11.84 -9.88 -27.81
N ILE A 4 10.66 -9.66 -27.28
CA ILE A 4 9.69 -10.67 -26.87
C ILE A 4 8.50 -10.58 -27.83
N ARG A 5 8.14 -11.72 -28.44
CA ARG A 5 7.01 -11.80 -29.36
C ARG A 5 5.83 -12.49 -28.70
N LEU A 6 4.66 -11.86 -28.79
CA LEU A 6 3.41 -12.43 -28.27
C LEU A 6 2.79 -13.45 -29.22
N ARG A 7 1.96 -14.33 -28.66
CA ARG A 7 1.07 -15.23 -29.42
C ARG A 7 0.00 -14.41 -30.15
N GLN A 8 -0.47 -14.92 -31.28
CA GLN A 8 -1.53 -14.28 -32.05
C GLN A 8 -2.78 -14.05 -31.18
N GLY A 9 -3.32 -12.83 -31.22
CA GLY A 9 -4.52 -12.43 -30.48
C GLY A 9 -4.29 -12.08 -29.00
N LYS A 10 -3.06 -12.17 -28.49
CA LYS A 10 -2.70 -11.82 -27.10
C LYS A 10 -2.21 -10.38 -26.93
N GLU A 11 -2.17 -9.60 -28.01
CA GLU A 11 -1.79 -8.18 -28.03
C GLU A 11 -2.88 -7.22 -27.51
N ARG A 12 -4.14 -7.66 -27.46
CA ARG A 12 -5.30 -6.80 -27.14
C ARG A 12 -5.20 -6.08 -25.79
N SER A 13 -4.63 -6.73 -24.77
CA SER A 13 -4.47 -6.11 -23.45
C SER A 13 -3.51 -4.92 -23.50
N LEU A 14 -2.37 -5.05 -24.18
CA LEU A 14 -1.38 -3.99 -24.35
C LEU A 14 -1.88 -2.87 -25.27
N GLN A 15 -2.69 -3.18 -26.29
CA GLN A 15 -3.35 -2.16 -27.12
C GLN A 15 -4.29 -1.28 -26.28
N ARG A 16 -4.87 -1.83 -25.21
CA ARG A 16 -5.64 -1.09 -24.19
C ARG A 16 -4.77 -0.52 -23.07
N ARG A 17 -3.45 -0.54 -23.24
CA ARG A 17 -2.43 -0.07 -22.29
C ARG A 17 -2.46 -0.77 -20.93
N HIS A 18 -2.92 -2.02 -20.88
CA HIS A 18 -2.75 -2.84 -19.68
C HIS A 18 -1.26 -3.10 -19.44
N PRO A 19 -0.73 -2.84 -18.23
CA PRO A 19 0.71 -2.87 -17.99
C PRO A 19 1.28 -4.30 -17.91
N TRP A 20 0.47 -5.32 -17.67
CA TRP A 20 0.96 -6.69 -17.48
C TRP A 20 0.88 -7.54 -18.73
N ILE A 21 1.96 -8.30 -18.96
CA ILE A 21 2.07 -9.36 -19.94
C ILE A 21 2.25 -10.67 -19.19
N PHE A 22 1.29 -11.59 -19.29
CA PHE A 22 1.37 -12.91 -18.65
C PHE A 22 2.25 -13.88 -19.44
N GLU A 23 2.86 -14.86 -18.77
CA GLU A 23 3.73 -15.84 -19.45
C GLU A 23 3.00 -16.60 -20.57
N SER A 24 1.71 -16.86 -20.37
CA SER A 24 0.86 -17.57 -21.33
C SER A 24 0.63 -16.79 -22.63
N ALA A 25 0.92 -15.48 -22.63
CA ALA A 25 0.84 -14.63 -23.82
C ALA A 25 2.10 -14.70 -24.69
N ILE A 26 3.21 -15.26 -24.19
CA ILE A 26 4.51 -15.24 -24.85
C ILE A 26 4.60 -16.38 -25.86
N ALA A 27 5.00 -16.06 -27.10
CA ALA A 27 5.30 -17.05 -28.13
C ALA A 27 6.79 -17.36 -28.20
N ARG A 28 7.65 -16.33 -28.16
CA ARG A 28 9.11 -16.47 -28.27
C ARG A 28 9.83 -15.31 -27.59
N GLY A 29 11.04 -15.60 -27.10
CA GLY A 29 11.96 -14.63 -26.53
C GLY A 29 12.12 -14.80 -25.01
N GLY A 30 13.16 -14.20 -24.49
CA GLY A 30 13.48 -14.20 -23.06
C GLY A 30 14.51 -13.11 -22.77
N ALA A 31 14.69 -12.81 -21.49
CA ALA A 31 15.61 -11.80 -21.00
C ALA A 31 16.03 -12.11 -19.56
N ASP A 32 16.99 -11.34 -19.06
CA ASP A 32 17.41 -11.46 -17.67
C ASP A 32 16.41 -10.72 -16.76
N ALA A 33 16.43 -11.03 -15.47
CA ALA A 33 15.56 -10.36 -14.50
C ALA A 33 15.74 -8.83 -14.54
N GLY A 34 14.60 -8.14 -14.68
CA GLY A 34 14.49 -6.69 -14.76
C GLY A 34 14.95 -6.08 -16.09
N GLU A 35 15.51 -6.86 -17.02
CA GLU A 35 16.01 -6.34 -18.30
C GLU A 35 14.88 -5.66 -19.08
N THR A 36 15.17 -4.47 -19.62
CA THR A 36 14.21 -3.80 -20.50
C THR A 36 14.22 -4.46 -21.87
N VAL A 37 13.05 -4.92 -22.29
CA VAL A 37 12.81 -5.59 -23.57
C VAL A 37 11.77 -4.86 -24.40
N ARG A 38 11.84 -5.09 -25.72
CA ARG A 38 10.78 -4.71 -26.66
C ARG A 38 9.70 -5.79 -26.66
N ILE A 39 8.43 -5.40 -26.56
CA ILE A 39 7.29 -6.30 -26.74
C ILE A 39 6.69 -6.06 -28.13
N ASP A 40 6.68 -7.10 -28.96
CA ASP A 40 6.06 -7.11 -30.27
C ASP A 40 4.80 -7.98 -30.28
N SER A 41 3.81 -7.58 -31.09
CA SER A 41 2.72 -8.45 -31.51
C SER A 41 3.24 -9.65 -32.33
N PHE A 42 2.38 -10.63 -32.58
CA PHE A 42 2.70 -11.74 -33.47
C PHE A 42 3.15 -11.29 -34.87
N ALA A 43 2.55 -10.21 -35.39
CA ALA A 43 2.88 -9.62 -36.69
C ALA A 43 4.14 -8.74 -36.68
N GLY A 44 4.85 -8.61 -35.54
CA GLY A 44 6.08 -7.82 -35.42
C GLY A 44 5.87 -6.32 -35.20
N GLN A 45 4.63 -5.87 -34.96
CA GLN A 45 4.36 -4.48 -34.58
C GLN A 45 4.73 -4.22 -33.11
N PHE A 46 5.33 -3.06 -32.83
CA PHE A 46 5.61 -2.61 -31.46
C PHE A 46 4.35 -2.53 -30.61
N LEU A 47 4.46 -2.93 -29.34
CA LEU A 47 3.39 -2.77 -28.36
C LEU A 47 3.85 -2.00 -27.12
N ALA A 48 5.02 -2.30 -26.58
CA ALA A 48 5.54 -1.64 -25.38
C ALA A 48 7.05 -1.89 -25.17
N TRP A 49 7.68 -1.00 -24.41
CA TRP A 49 8.91 -1.28 -23.67
C TRP A 49 8.53 -1.82 -22.30
N ALA A 50 9.14 -2.91 -21.85
CA ALA A 50 8.76 -3.58 -20.60
C ALA A 50 9.97 -4.14 -19.85
N ALA A 51 9.88 -4.25 -18.52
CA ALA A 51 10.80 -5.05 -17.73
C ALA A 51 10.40 -6.53 -17.77
N PHE A 52 11.36 -7.41 -18.03
CA PHE A 52 11.16 -8.85 -18.04
C PHE A 52 11.37 -9.48 -16.65
N SER A 53 10.58 -10.50 -16.33
CA SER A 53 10.69 -11.28 -15.09
C SER A 53 10.67 -12.78 -15.39
N PRO A 54 11.82 -13.48 -15.36
CA PRO A 54 11.93 -14.90 -15.73
C PRO A 54 11.31 -15.86 -14.71
N ALA A 55 11.00 -15.42 -13.49
CA ALA A 55 10.32 -16.24 -12.49
C ALA A 55 8.79 -16.01 -12.43
N SER A 56 8.32 -14.82 -12.81
CA SER A 56 6.92 -14.41 -12.59
C SER A 56 5.95 -14.89 -13.67
N LYS A 57 4.73 -15.23 -13.24
CA LYS A 57 3.58 -15.42 -14.15
C LYS A 57 3.22 -14.12 -14.86
N ILE A 58 3.47 -12.96 -14.24
CA ILE A 58 3.47 -11.66 -14.91
C ILE A 58 4.86 -11.51 -15.53
N ARG A 59 5.03 -12.13 -16.69
CA ARG A 59 6.31 -12.30 -17.38
C ARG A 59 6.99 -10.99 -17.73
N ALA A 60 6.21 -9.95 -18.01
CA ALA A 60 6.75 -8.61 -18.19
C ALA A 60 5.75 -7.53 -17.74
N ARG A 61 6.29 -6.38 -17.34
CA ARG A 61 5.52 -5.18 -16.96
C ARG A 61 5.95 -3.99 -17.80
N ALA A 62 5.00 -3.34 -18.47
CA ALA A 62 5.26 -2.24 -19.39
C ALA A 62 5.73 -0.97 -18.65
N TRP A 63 6.83 -0.40 -19.12
CA TRP A 63 7.31 0.94 -18.75
C TRP A 63 6.67 2.03 -19.61
N SER A 64 6.61 1.79 -20.92
CA SER A 64 6.12 2.76 -21.88
C SER A 64 5.47 2.08 -23.08
N PHE A 65 4.45 2.74 -23.62
CA PHE A 65 3.77 2.35 -24.86
C PHE A 65 4.19 3.24 -26.04
N ASP A 66 5.17 4.13 -25.84
CA ASP A 66 5.77 4.95 -26.91
C ASP A 66 7.04 4.28 -27.43
N GLU A 67 7.05 3.95 -28.73
CA GLU A 67 8.17 3.30 -29.40
C GLU A 67 9.44 4.15 -29.37
N LYS A 68 9.30 5.48 -29.40
CA LYS A 68 10.43 6.42 -29.40
C LYS A 68 11.00 6.65 -28.00
N GLN A 69 10.30 6.22 -26.95
CA GLN A 69 10.75 6.41 -25.57
C GLN A 69 11.93 5.48 -25.26
N ARG A 70 13.08 6.07 -24.92
CA ARG A 70 14.20 5.33 -24.33
C ARG A 70 13.92 5.08 -22.85
N ILE A 71 14.15 3.85 -22.39
CA ILE A 71 14.09 3.49 -20.97
C ILE A 71 15.51 3.50 -20.42
N ASP A 72 15.87 4.62 -19.82
CA ASP A 72 17.16 4.85 -19.16
C ASP A 72 16.94 5.55 -17.81
N ALA A 73 18.03 5.94 -17.16
CA ALA A 73 17.95 6.62 -15.86
C ALA A 73 17.12 7.92 -15.94
N ALA A 74 17.22 8.68 -17.03
CA ALA A 74 16.47 9.93 -17.18
C ALA A 74 14.96 9.68 -17.27
N PHE A 75 14.55 8.61 -17.97
CA PHE A 75 13.14 8.17 -17.98
C PHE A 75 12.65 7.83 -16.56
N ILE A 76 13.41 7.04 -15.80
CA ILE A 76 13.03 6.62 -14.44
C ILE A 76 12.93 7.83 -13.49
N VAL A 77 13.91 8.73 -13.52
CA VAL A 77 13.91 9.98 -12.75
C VAL A 77 12.68 10.83 -13.10
N ALA A 78 12.37 10.97 -14.39
CA ALA A 78 11.20 11.73 -14.85
C ALA A 78 9.88 11.09 -14.41
N ALA A 79 9.77 9.76 -14.43
CA ALA A 79 8.59 9.03 -13.96
C ALA A 79 8.37 9.21 -12.46
N VAL A 80 9.42 9.06 -11.64
CA VAL A 80 9.38 9.31 -10.19
C VAL A 80 8.93 10.75 -9.91
N ALA A 81 9.56 11.74 -10.56
CA ALA A 81 9.22 13.14 -10.35
C ALA A 81 7.79 13.47 -10.82
N SER A 82 7.31 12.85 -11.91
CA SER A 82 5.93 13.01 -12.39
C SER A 82 4.93 12.48 -11.36
N SER A 83 5.19 11.29 -10.82
CA SER A 83 4.38 10.70 -9.75
C SER A 83 4.34 11.64 -8.55
N ILE A 84 5.48 12.03 -7.99
CA ILE A 84 5.54 12.94 -6.83
C ILE A 84 4.81 14.26 -7.10
N ARG A 85 5.02 14.90 -8.26
CA ARG A 85 4.32 16.14 -8.62
C ARG A 85 2.80 15.96 -8.66
N ALA A 86 2.30 14.82 -9.12
CA ALA A 86 0.85 14.57 -9.15
C ALA A 86 0.20 14.65 -7.75
N ARG A 87 0.98 14.45 -6.67
CA ARG A 87 0.46 14.48 -5.30
C ARG A 87 0.06 15.89 -4.86
N SER A 88 0.72 16.91 -5.42
CA SER A 88 0.39 18.32 -5.17
C SER A 88 -1.03 18.71 -5.60
N ARG A 89 -1.68 17.89 -6.43
CA ARG A 89 -3.07 18.11 -6.88
C ARG A 89 -4.10 17.76 -5.81
N PHE A 90 -3.70 17.08 -4.74
CA PHE A 90 -4.58 16.68 -3.65
C PHE A 90 -4.33 17.57 -2.44
N ASP A 91 -5.38 18.14 -1.86
CA ASP A 91 -5.33 18.87 -0.60
C ASP A 91 -5.32 17.89 0.59
N ILE A 92 -4.19 17.20 0.75
CA ILE A 92 -4.01 16.21 1.82
C ILE A 92 -3.49 16.90 3.06
N LYS A 93 -4.36 16.99 4.08
CA LYS A 93 -3.98 17.40 5.44
C LYS A 93 -3.31 16.26 6.19
N SER A 94 -2.11 15.86 5.79
CA SER A 94 -1.34 14.84 6.48
C SER A 94 0.14 14.93 6.10
N ASN A 95 1.04 14.60 7.04
CA ASN A 95 2.45 14.36 6.72
C ASN A 95 2.71 12.94 6.20
N GLY A 96 1.66 12.10 6.11
CA GLY A 96 1.66 10.76 5.53
C GLY A 96 1.00 10.72 4.17
N LEU A 97 1.69 10.21 3.14
CA LEU A 97 1.15 10.15 1.79
C LEU A 97 1.81 9.07 0.92
N ARG A 98 1.01 8.37 0.11
CA ARG A 98 1.52 7.54 -0.97
C ARG A 98 2.07 8.38 -2.11
N LEU A 99 3.39 8.33 -2.30
CA LEU A 99 4.11 9.03 -3.35
C LEU A 99 4.20 8.24 -4.65
N ILE A 100 4.13 6.91 -4.64
CA ILE A 100 4.08 6.07 -5.85
C ILE A 100 3.16 4.86 -5.59
N HIS A 101 2.22 4.61 -6.50
CA HIS A 101 1.23 3.54 -6.44
C HIS A 101 1.32 2.59 -7.65
N GLY A 102 2.52 2.05 -7.85
CA GLY A 102 2.80 1.00 -8.81
C GLY A 102 2.47 1.37 -10.25
N GLU A 103 1.74 0.48 -10.90
CA GLU A 103 1.28 0.59 -12.28
C GLU A 103 0.48 1.88 -12.53
N SER A 104 -0.29 2.36 -11.54
CA SER A 104 -1.12 3.56 -11.68
C SER A 104 -0.29 4.83 -11.89
N ASP A 105 0.99 4.78 -11.51
CA ASP A 105 1.96 5.86 -11.62
C ASP A 105 3.03 5.61 -12.69
N GLY A 106 2.87 4.57 -13.50
CA GLY A 106 3.84 4.22 -14.54
C GLY A 106 5.12 3.56 -14.00
N LEU A 107 5.14 3.12 -12.75
CA LEU A 107 6.27 2.40 -12.14
C LEU A 107 5.80 1.02 -11.60
N PRO A 108 5.47 0.05 -12.48
CA PRO A 108 4.88 -1.23 -12.09
C PRO A 108 5.68 -2.00 -11.03
N GLY A 109 5.02 -2.29 -9.91
CA GLY A 109 5.64 -2.97 -8.78
C GLY A 109 6.43 -2.07 -7.81
N LEU A 110 6.40 -0.74 -7.96
CA LEU A 110 6.97 0.17 -6.95
C LEU A 110 5.87 0.79 -6.11
N ILE A 111 5.94 0.60 -4.79
CA ILE A 111 5.15 1.39 -3.82
C ILE A 111 6.10 2.28 -3.06
N VAL A 112 5.76 3.56 -2.92
CA VAL A 112 6.49 4.48 -2.03
C VAL A 112 5.50 5.27 -1.21
N ASP A 113 5.63 5.18 0.11
CA ASP A 113 4.92 5.98 1.07
C ASP A 113 5.89 6.95 1.75
N ARG A 114 5.40 8.14 2.11
CA ARG A 114 6.11 9.14 2.91
C ARG A 114 5.45 9.21 4.27
N TYR A 115 6.27 9.28 5.32
CA TYR A 115 5.86 9.57 6.70
C TYR A 115 6.78 10.68 7.24
N GLY A 116 6.28 11.92 7.28
CA GLY A 116 7.06 13.07 7.74
C GLY A 116 8.26 13.36 6.83
N ASP A 117 9.46 13.16 7.37
CA ASP A 117 10.75 13.36 6.70
C ASP A 117 11.33 12.06 6.10
N THR A 118 10.61 10.94 6.22
CA THR A 118 11.10 9.60 5.88
C THR A 118 10.27 8.98 4.76
N LEU A 119 10.96 8.41 3.77
CA LEU A 119 10.37 7.61 2.71
C LEU A 119 10.45 6.12 3.04
N VAL A 120 9.43 5.36 2.66
CA VAL A 120 9.39 3.90 2.76
C VAL A 120 9.01 3.34 1.40
N ALA A 121 9.90 2.54 0.80
CA ALA A 121 9.70 1.96 -0.53
C ALA A 121 9.59 0.44 -0.50
N GLN A 122 8.73 -0.12 -1.34
CA GLN A 122 8.65 -1.55 -1.64
C GLN A 122 8.94 -1.76 -3.11
N PHE A 123 9.97 -2.56 -3.40
CA PHE A 123 10.34 -2.94 -4.76
C PHE A 123 9.77 -4.34 -5.01
N ALA A 124 8.58 -4.45 -5.58
CA ALA A 124 7.86 -5.72 -5.67
C ALA A 124 8.03 -6.43 -7.02
N SER A 125 8.79 -5.88 -7.98
CA SER A 125 8.98 -6.48 -9.30
C SER A 125 10.43 -6.41 -9.76
N ALA A 126 10.84 -7.36 -10.62
CA ALA A 126 12.22 -7.42 -11.12
C ALA A 126 12.66 -6.13 -11.85
N GLY A 127 11.73 -5.43 -12.50
CA GLY A 127 12.00 -4.18 -13.20
C GLY A 127 12.43 -3.05 -12.29
N VAL A 128 11.64 -2.79 -11.24
CA VAL A 128 11.96 -1.72 -10.28
C VAL A 128 13.16 -2.10 -9.42
N GLU A 129 13.39 -3.39 -9.17
CA GLU A 129 14.60 -3.87 -8.49
C GLU A 129 15.87 -3.55 -9.30
N ARG A 130 15.86 -3.78 -10.62
CA ARG A 130 17.01 -3.46 -11.48
C ARG A 130 17.35 -1.96 -11.48
N TRP A 131 16.35 -1.10 -11.34
CA TRP A 131 16.52 0.36 -11.28
C TRP A 131 16.58 0.91 -9.86
N LYS A 132 16.72 0.06 -8.82
CA LYS A 132 16.58 0.43 -7.41
C LYS A 132 17.40 1.66 -7.02
N ASP A 133 18.69 1.68 -7.34
CA ASP A 133 19.56 2.79 -6.96
C ASP A 133 19.16 4.11 -7.62
N VAL A 134 18.84 4.07 -8.92
CA VAL A 134 18.36 5.26 -9.66
C VAL A 134 17.04 5.75 -9.09
N ILE A 135 16.13 4.84 -8.74
CA ILE A 135 14.84 5.18 -8.11
C ILE A 135 15.07 5.80 -6.73
N ALA A 136 15.92 5.19 -5.90
CA ALA A 136 16.23 5.67 -4.56
C ALA A 136 16.75 7.11 -4.59
N ASP A 137 17.72 7.39 -5.45
CA ASP A 137 18.32 8.72 -5.57
C ASP A 137 17.31 9.72 -6.16
N ALA A 138 16.51 9.32 -7.15
CA ALA A 138 15.45 10.15 -7.72
C ALA A 138 14.36 10.53 -6.70
N LEU A 139 14.00 9.60 -5.81
CA LEU A 139 13.03 9.83 -4.74
C LEU A 139 13.53 10.90 -3.76
N LEU A 140 14.78 10.79 -3.31
CA LEU A 140 15.39 11.76 -2.41
C LEU A 140 15.49 13.14 -3.08
N GLN A 141 15.97 13.20 -4.32
CA GLN A 141 16.07 14.45 -5.07
C GLN A 141 14.70 15.12 -5.28
N ALA A 142 13.68 14.37 -5.68
CA ALA A 142 12.36 14.93 -6.00
C ALA A 142 11.57 15.34 -4.76
N THR A 143 11.90 14.81 -3.58
CA THR A 143 11.23 15.16 -2.31
C THR A 143 12.04 16.12 -1.45
N GLY A 144 13.35 16.26 -1.69
CA GLY A 144 14.28 16.98 -0.82
C GLY A 144 14.58 16.28 0.50
N LEU A 145 14.16 15.02 0.65
CA LEU A 145 14.39 14.21 1.86
C LEU A 145 15.71 13.45 1.77
N THR A 146 16.19 12.94 2.92
CA THR A 146 17.49 12.23 3.03
C THR A 146 17.36 10.80 3.52
N LYS A 147 16.18 10.38 3.96
CA LYS A 147 15.91 9.08 4.58
C LYS A 147 15.00 8.24 3.69
N LEU A 148 15.48 7.04 3.33
CA LEU A 148 14.71 6.05 2.59
C LEU A 148 14.90 4.67 3.21
N TYR A 149 13.81 4.11 3.70
CA TYR A 149 13.74 2.77 4.25
C TYR A 149 13.13 1.81 3.21
N GLU A 150 13.71 0.63 3.04
CA GLU A 150 13.17 -0.43 2.19
C GLU A 150 12.30 -1.40 3.02
N ARG A 151 11.08 -1.64 2.54
CA ARG A 151 10.11 -2.64 3.04
C ARG A 151 9.74 -3.62 1.94
N SER A 152 10.76 -4.26 1.39
CA SER A 152 10.65 -5.31 0.38
C SER A 152 10.63 -6.69 1.04
N ASP A 153 9.91 -6.85 2.14
CA ASP A 153 9.78 -8.06 2.97
C ASP A 153 8.48 -8.83 2.70
N ALA A 154 7.75 -8.47 1.64
CA ALA A 154 6.56 -9.21 1.24
C ALA A 154 6.94 -10.52 0.52
N SER A 155 6.39 -11.64 0.99
CA SER A 155 6.60 -12.98 0.40
C SER A 155 6.26 -13.08 -1.08
N SER A 156 5.44 -12.17 -1.62
CA SER A 156 5.18 -12.06 -3.06
C SER A 156 6.43 -11.79 -3.91
N ARG A 157 7.53 -11.28 -3.33
CA ARG A 157 8.81 -11.09 -4.05
C ARG A 157 9.41 -12.41 -4.52
N ALA A 158 9.14 -13.52 -3.82
CA ALA A 158 9.54 -14.85 -4.28
C ALA A 158 8.93 -15.22 -5.64
N LEU A 159 7.73 -14.71 -5.96
CA LEU A 159 7.09 -14.90 -7.28
C LEU A 159 7.84 -14.20 -8.41
N GLU A 160 8.67 -13.19 -8.09
CA GLU A 160 9.53 -12.48 -9.03
C GLU A 160 10.98 -12.99 -8.99
N GLY A 161 11.26 -14.03 -8.18
CA GLY A 161 12.61 -14.57 -7.98
C GLY A 161 13.52 -13.63 -7.19
N LEU A 162 12.95 -12.76 -6.37
CA LEU A 162 13.68 -11.77 -5.58
C LEU A 162 13.72 -12.14 -4.09
N PRO A 163 14.83 -11.87 -3.38
CA PRO A 163 14.90 -12.07 -1.94
C PRO A 163 14.07 -11.01 -1.19
N GLU A 164 13.68 -11.32 0.04
CA GLU A 164 13.11 -10.35 0.97
C GLU A 164 14.22 -9.44 1.51
N VAL A 165 13.94 -8.13 1.57
CA VAL A 165 14.89 -7.10 2.02
C VAL A 165 14.15 -6.08 2.87
N LYS A 166 14.75 -5.74 4.01
CA LYS A 166 14.25 -4.71 4.92
C LYS A 166 15.41 -3.96 5.56
N GLY A 167 15.32 -2.63 5.65
CA GLY A 167 16.33 -1.80 6.30
C GLY A 167 16.49 -0.43 5.66
N TRP A 168 17.41 0.38 6.19
CA TRP A 168 17.75 1.67 5.60
C TRP A 168 18.47 1.48 4.26
N LEU A 169 17.87 1.95 3.17
CA LEU A 169 18.45 1.94 1.83
C LEU A 169 19.29 3.20 1.56
N ARG A 170 18.87 4.33 2.14
CA ARG A 170 19.62 5.60 2.19
C ARG A 170 19.37 6.29 3.53
N GLY A 171 20.41 6.92 4.07
CA GLY A 171 20.34 7.59 5.37
C GLY A 171 20.18 6.61 6.54
N GLN A 172 19.76 7.15 7.68
CA GLN A 172 19.51 6.40 8.92
C GLN A 172 18.54 7.21 9.81
N GLY A 173 17.90 6.54 10.78
CA GLY A 173 17.03 7.19 11.76
C GLY A 173 16.20 6.19 12.56
N ASP A 174 15.28 6.74 13.35
CA ASP A 174 14.28 5.97 14.09
C ASP A 174 13.27 5.33 13.14
N VAL A 175 12.76 4.16 13.55
CA VAL A 175 11.72 3.44 12.80
C VAL A 175 10.32 3.68 13.38
N ASP A 176 10.24 4.20 14.60
CA ASP A 176 9.01 4.66 15.24
C ASP A 176 8.80 6.14 14.93
N LEU A 177 7.81 6.43 14.09
CA LEU A 177 7.50 7.76 13.58
C LEU A 177 6.13 8.23 14.08
N LEU A 178 5.91 9.54 13.98
CA LEU A 178 4.60 10.16 14.21
C LEU A 178 3.98 10.63 12.89
N LEU A 179 2.83 10.06 12.58
CA LEU A 179 1.95 10.47 11.49
C LEU A 179 0.98 11.54 12.01
N ALA A 180 1.04 12.74 11.45
CA ALA A 180 -0.03 13.71 11.57
C ALA A 180 -1.03 13.48 10.44
N GLU A 181 -2.29 13.22 10.77
CA GLU A 181 -3.38 13.00 9.83
C GLU A 181 -4.60 13.80 10.28
N HIS A 182 -5.01 14.75 9.44
CA HIS A 182 -6.03 15.75 9.76
C HIS A 182 -5.71 16.48 11.07
N ASP A 183 -6.56 16.33 12.08
CA ASP A 183 -6.45 17.00 13.37
C ASP A 183 -5.92 16.07 14.47
N TRP A 184 -5.41 14.89 14.11
CA TRP A 184 -4.89 13.89 15.05
C TRP A 184 -3.50 13.36 14.66
N GLN A 185 -2.89 12.67 15.62
CA GLN A 185 -1.60 12.02 15.47
C GLN A 185 -1.68 10.52 15.71
N LEU A 186 -0.83 9.74 15.04
CA LEU A 186 -0.75 8.29 15.13
C LEU A 186 0.70 7.84 15.12
N HIS A 187 1.05 6.91 16.00
CA HIS A 187 2.31 6.18 15.94
C HIS A 187 2.33 5.25 14.72
N VAL A 188 3.48 5.24 14.03
CA VAL A 188 3.75 4.40 12.87
C VAL A 188 5.12 3.76 13.05
N ASN A 189 5.20 2.43 13.00
CA ASN A 189 6.48 1.74 12.95
C ASN A 189 6.77 1.29 11.51
N ILE A 190 7.75 1.91 10.85
CA ILE A 190 8.06 1.63 9.44
C ILE A 190 8.80 0.31 9.26
N ALA A 191 9.36 -0.27 10.32
CA ALA A 191 10.07 -1.54 10.26
C ALA A 191 9.08 -2.71 10.38
N ASP A 192 8.31 -2.78 11.47
CA ASP A 192 7.50 -3.93 11.85
C ASP A 192 6.00 -3.72 11.61
N GLY A 193 5.57 -2.48 11.33
CA GLY A 193 4.19 -2.16 11.02
C GLY A 193 3.70 -2.82 9.73
N HIS A 194 2.38 -2.98 9.63
CA HIS A 194 1.73 -3.57 8.46
C HIS A 194 1.97 -2.70 7.21
N LYS A 195 2.06 -3.34 6.03
CA LYS A 195 2.36 -2.68 4.75
C LYS A 195 3.74 -2.02 4.78
N THR A 196 3.79 -0.70 4.64
CA THR A 196 4.97 0.16 4.76
C THR A 196 5.08 0.77 6.16
N GLY A 197 4.18 0.42 7.07
CA GLY A 197 4.10 0.91 8.44
C GLY A 197 2.65 1.22 8.87
N PHE A 198 1.82 1.73 7.95
CA PHE A 198 0.43 2.11 8.25
C PHE A 198 -0.50 2.05 7.02
N TYR A 199 -1.81 2.01 7.26
CA TYR A 199 -2.85 2.00 6.22
C TYR A 199 -3.26 3.43 5.85
N LEU A 200 -2.49 4.06 4.96
CA LEU A 200 -2.77 5.41 4.42
C LEU A 200 -4.01 5.45 3.50
N ASP A 201 -4.40 4.31 2.92
CA ASP A 201 -5.58 4.17 2.07
C ASP A 201 -6.90 4.41 2.82
N GLN A 202 -6.93 4.18 4.13
CA GLN A 202 -8.10 4.39 4.98
C GLN A 202 -8.25 5.82 5.52
N ARG A 203 -7.35 6.77 5.16
CA ARG A 203 -7.38 8.16 5.66
C ARG A 203 -8.74 8.83 5.49
N ASP A 204 -9.28 8.81 4.28
CA ASP A 204 -10.54 9.49 3.97
C ASP A 204 -11.75 8.78 4.60
N SER A 205 -11.64 7.47 4.83
CA SER A 205 -12.64 6.71 5.60
C SER A 205 -12.62 7.12 7.07
N ARG A 206 -11.44 7.24 7.68
CA ARG A 206 -11.28 7.75 9.07
C ARG A 206 -11.83 9.16 9.21
N LYS A 207 -11.52 10.06 8.27
CA LYS A 207 -12.07 11.43 8.28
C LYS A 207 -13.58 11.48 8.17
N ARG A 208 -14.15 10.72 7.23
CA ARG A 208 -15.62 10.62 7.11
C ARG A 208 -16.25 10.08 8.39
N PHE A 209 -15.64 9.06 8.99
CA PHE A 209 -16.13 8.49 10.25
C PHE A 209 -16.12 9.50 11.40
N CYS A 210 -15.03 10.27 11.54
CA CYS A 210 -14.93 11.39 12.48
C CYS A 210 -16.05 12.42 12.26
N ASP A 211 -16.33 12.79 11.02
CA ASP A 211 -17.38 13.75 10.68
C ASP A 211 -18.80 13.21 10.98
N TYR A 212 -19.04 11.91 10.74
CA TYR A 212 -20.29 11.26 11.11
C TYR A 212 -20.46 11.21 12.62
N ALA A 213 -19.42 10.83 13.37
CA ALA A 213 -19.46 10.79 14.83
C ALA A 213 -19.83 12.17 15.41
N ARG A 214 -19.28 13.24 14.84
CA ARG A 214 -19.61 14.62 15.23
C ARG A 214 -21.04 15.00 14.90
N ARG A 215 -21.46 14.76 13.66
CA ARG A 215 -22.78 15.17 13.16
C ARG A 215 -23.91 14.41 13.83
N LEU A 216 -23.72 13.11 14.06
CA LEU A 216 -24.73 12.20 14.62
C LEU A 216 -24.60 12.02 16.13
N LYS A 217 -23.55 12.60 16.75
CA LYS A 217 -23.29 12.57 18.20
C LYS A 217 -23.27 11.14 18.75
N PHE A 218 -22.40 10.30 18.19
CA PHE A 218 -22.26 8.92 18.67
C PHE A 218 -21.88 8.89 20.16
N GLU A 219 -22.55 8.08 20.95
CA GLU A 219 -22.19 7.81 22.33
C GLU A 219 -21.37 6.52 22.42
N ARG A 220 -21.78 5.47 21.72
CA ARG A 220 -21.17 4.14 21.79
C ARG A 220 -20.73 3.68 20.40
N VAL A 221 -19.42 3.58 20.20
CA VAL A 221 -18.83 3.07 18.95
C VAL A 221 -18.18 1.71 19.18
N LEU A 222 -18.36 0.79 18.23
CA LEU A 222 -17.60 -0.45 18.13
C LEU A 222 -16.64 -0.38 16.93
N ASN A 223 -15.35 -0.60 17.17
CA ASN A 223 -14.31 -0.68 16.15
C ASN A 223 -13.72 -2.09 16.11
N CYS A 224 -14.09 -2.88 15.10
CA CYS A 224 -13.62 -4.25 14.94
C CYS A 224 -12.41 -4.32 14.00
N TYR A 225 -11.46 -5.21 14.30
CA TYR A 225 -10.17 -5.29 13.60
C TYR A 225 -9.42 -3.96 13.69
N CYS A 226 -9.39 -3.39 14.90
CA CYS A 226 -9.04 -1.99 15.09
C CYS A 226 -7.57 -1.67 14.79
N TYR A 227 -6.71 -2.70 14.71
CA TYR A 227 -5.27 -2.57 14.58
C TYR A 227 -4.73 -1.56 15.59
N THR A 228 -4.00 -0.54 15.14
CA THR A 228 -3.39 0.51 15.98
C THR A 228 -4.35 1.67 16.31
N GLY A 229 -5.66 1.46 16.16
CA GLY A 229 -6.68 2.38 16.68
C GLY A 229 -6.98 3.60 15.81
N GLY A 230 -6.66 3.58 14.51
CA GLY A 230 -6.90 4.74 13.64
C GLY A 230 -8.36 5.21 13.62
N PHE A 231 -9.32 4.28 13.51
CA PHE A 231 -10.74 4.62 13.61
C PHE A 231 -11.18 4.95 15.05
N THR A 232 -10.52 4.38 16.07
CA THR A 232 -10.77 4.69 17.49
C THR A 232 -10.47 6.16 17.77
N VAL A 233 -9.29 6.63 17.38
CA VAL A 233 -8.90 8.05 17.50
C VAL A 233 -9.84 8.93 16.68
N ALA A 234 -10.14 8.56 15.43
CA ALA A 234 -11.05 9.33 14.58
C ALA A 234 -12.45 9.49 15.20
N ALA A 235 -12.99 8.44 15.83
CA ALA A 235 -14.27 8.48 16.52
C ALA A 235 -14.24 9.46 17.71
N LEU A 236 -13.21 9.38 18.54
CA LEU A 236 -13.03 10.24 19.72
C LEU A 236 -12.83 11.70 19.32
N MET A 237 -12.06 11.98 18.27
CA MET A 237 -11.91 13.31 17.67
C MET A 237 -13.21 13.84 17.06
N GLY A 238 -14.09 12.93 16.64
CA GLY A 238 -15.47 13.22 16.25
C GLY A 238 -16.39 13.50 17.44
N GLY A 239 -15.95 13.30 18.68
CA GLY A 239 -16.72 13.52 19.89
C GLY A 239 -17.46 12.28 20.41
N ALA A 240 -17.14 11.07 19.91
CA ALA A 240 -17.74 9.84 20.42
C ALA A 240 -17.51 9.69 21.93
N ALA A 241 -18.54 9.36 22.72
CA ALA A 241 -18.41 9.30 24.17
C ALA A 241 -17.52 8.11 24.63
N HIS A 242 -17.72 6.93 24.05
CA HIS A 242 -16.92 5.73 24.32
C HIS A 242 -16.69 4.90 23.04
N VAL A 243 -15.50 4.33 22.91
CA VAL A 243 -15.16 3.43 21.80
C VAL A 243 -14.67 2.08 22.34
N THR A 244 -15.37 1.00 22.01
CA THR A 244 -14.87 -0.36 22.20
C THR A 244 -14.10 -0.78 20.95
N SER A 245 -12.83 -1.16 21.10
CA SER A 245 -11.93 -1.54 20.02
C SER A 245 -11.47 -2.98 20.21
N ILE A 246 -11.60 -3.81 19.17
CA ILE A 246 -11.30 -5.25 19.23
C ILE A 246 -10.26 -5.60 18.18
N ASP A 247 -9.20 -6.29 18.59
CA ASP A 247 -8.19 -6.86 17.71
C ASP A 247 -7.59 -8.11 18.36
N SER A 248 -6.98 -9.00 17.59
CA SER A 248 -6.31 -10.20 18.12
C SER A 248 -4.81 -9.96 18.41
N SER A 249 -4.32 -8.75 18.18
CA SER A 249 -2.92 -8.37 18.40
C SER A 249 -2.78 -7.47 19.62
N GLY A 250 -2.38 -8.07 20.75
CA GLY A 250 -2.00 -7.32 21.96
C GLY A 250 -1.03 -6.16 21.70
N PRO A 251 0.05 -6.31 20.92
CA PRO A 251 0.92 -5.19 20.54
C PRO A 251 0.21 -4.07 19.77
N ALA A 252 -0.72 -4.39 18.86
CA ALA A 252 -1.48 -3.38 18.14
C ALA A 252 -2.44 -2.62 19.08
N LEU A 253 -3.07 -3.32 20.02
CA LEU A 253 -3.94 -2.73 21.04
C LEU A 253 -3.17 -1.82 22.00
N ALA A 254 -1.95 -2.20 22.39
CA ALA A 254 -1.08 -1.35 23.20
C ALA A 254 -0.77 -0.03 22.46
N LEU A 255 -0.47 -0.12 21.15
CA LEU A 255 -0.25 1.07 20.33
C LEU A 255 -1.53 1.88 20.11
N ALA A 256 -2.69 1.22 20.01
CA ALA A 256 -3.98 1.89 19.92
C ALA A 256 -4.30 2.69 21.19
N ALA A 257 -4.02 2.13 22.37
CA ALA A 257 -4.15 2.84 23.65
C ALA A 257 -3.18 4.03 23.72
N ALA A 258 -1.93 3.85 23.30
CA ALA A 258 -0.95 4.93 23.21
C ALA A 258 -1.41 6.06 22.26
N ASN A 259 -2.00 5.70 21.11
CA ASN A 259 -2.57 6.66 20.16
C ASN A 259 -3.77 7.43 20.75
N VAL A 260 -4.62 6.79 21.55
CA VAL A 260 -5.70 7.50 22.27
C VAL A 260 -5.12 8.52 23.25
N ALA A 261 -4.13 8.13 24.04
CA ALA A 261 -3.46 9.02 24.99
C ALA A 261 -2.69 10.17 24.29
N LEU A 262 -2.03 9.88 23.17
CA LEU A 262 -1.31 10.85 22.34
C LEU A 262 -2.20 12.01 21.88
N ASN A 263 -3.49 11.74 21.67
CA ASN A 263 -4.48 12.74 21.26
C ASN A 263 -5.24 13.36 22.45
N GLY A 264 -4.75 13.17 23.68
CA GLY A 264 -5.26 13.84 24.89
C GLY A 264 -6.55 13.23 25.45
N PHE A 265 -6.95 12.04 25.02
CA PHE A 265 -8.12 11.37 25.56
C PHE A 265 -7.76 10.53 26.79
N ALA A 266 -8.62 10.58 27.80
CA ALA A 266 -8.47 9.78 29.00
C ALA A 266 -8.68 8.28 28.68
N PRO A 267 -7.96 7.36 29.34
CA PRO A 267 -8.02 5.92 29.03
C PRO A 267 -9.44 5.34 29.08
N GLU A 268 -10.30 5.81 29.97
CA GLU A 268 -11.68 5.36 30.13
C GLU A 268 -12.59 5.68 28.93
N ARG A 269 -12.16 6.57 28.01
CA ARG A 269 -12.88 6.88 26.77
C ARG A 269 -12.81 5.73 25.76
N ALA A 270 -11.92 4.75 25.96
CA ALA A 270 -11.80 3.60 25.10
C ALA A 270 -11.65 2.29 25.89
N THR A 271 -12.22 1.21 25.36
CA THR A 271 -11.96 -0.15 25.85
C THR A 271 -11.28 -0.93 24.75
N PHE A 272 -10.16 -1.59 25.07
CA PHE A 272 -9.41 -2.43 24.14
C PHE A 272 -9.59 -3.89 24.52
N MET A 273 -10.02 -4.72 23.58
CA MET A 273 -10.27 -6.14 23.79
C MET A 273 -9.33 -6.96 22.89
N ASP A 274 -8.41 -7.69 23.52
CA ASP A 274 -7.63 -8.74 22.85
C ASP A 274 -8.51 -9.99 22.69
N ALA A 275 -9.20 -10.08 21.55
CA ALA A 275 -10.21 -11.09 21.31
C ALA A 275 -10.47 -11.36 19.83
N ASP A 276 -11.02 -12.53 19.53
CA ASP A 276 -11.62 -12.81 18.23
C ASP A 276 -12.87 -11.94 18.02
N VAL A 277 -12.89 -11.19 16.93
CA VAL A 277 -13.98 -10.26 16.61
C VAL A 277 -15.30 -11.00 16.43
N ASN A 278 -15.30 -12.11 15.71
CA ASN A 278 -16.53 -12.84 15.38
C ASN A 278 -17.18 -13.46 16.63
N ALA A 279 -16.37 -14.04 17.52
CA ALA A 279 -16.81 -14.52 18.82
C ALA A 279 -17.34 -13.38 19.69
N SER A 280 -16.63 -12.25 19.74
CA SER A 280 -17.05 -11.07 20.50
C SER A 280 -18.39 -10.52 20.01
N LEU A 281 -18.60 -10.46 18.69
CA LEU A 281 -19.86 -10.03 18.10
C LEU A 281 -21.04 -10.95 18.48
N ARG A 282 -20.84 -12.28 18.51
CA ARG A 282 -21.87 -13.23 18.96
C ARG A 282 -22.25 -12.99 20.43
N VAL A 283 -21.25 -12.83 21.30
CA VAL A 283 -21.46 -12.52 22.71
C VAL A 283 -22.22 -11.19 22.88
N PHE A 284 -21.88 -10.17 22.09
CA PHE A 284 -22.59 -8.88 22.15
C PHE A 284 -24.06 -8.99 21.71
N ILE A 285 -24.34 -9.82 20.71
CA ILE A 285 -25.71 -10.13 20.27
C ILE A 285 -26.47 -10.83 21.39
N GLU A 286 -25.89 -11.87 22.01
CA GLU A 286 -26.51 -12.60 23.14
C GLU A 286 -26.79 -11.70 24.34
N GLN A 287 -25.91 -10.73 24.59
CA GLN A 287 -26.05 -9.72 25.65
C GLN A 287 -26.99 -8.57 25.29
N GLY A 288 -27.55 -8.52 24.07
CA GLY A 288 -28.39 -7.42 23.60
C GLY A 288 -27.66 -6.06 23.53
N ARG A 289 -26.33 -6.07 23.35
CA ARG A 289 -25.53 -4.83 23.27
C ARG A 289 -25.76 -4.15 21.92
N SER A 290 -26.10 -2.86 21.96
CA SER A 290 -26.19 -1.98 20.79
C SER A 290 -25.05 -0.95 20.74
N PHE A 291 -24.82 -0.38 19.56
CA PHE A 291 -23.84 0.67 19.30
C PHE A 291 -24.44 1.64 18.28
N ASP A 292 -24.06 2.92 18.34
CA ASP A 292 -24.51 3.94 17.38
C ASP A 292 -23.81 3.79 16.03
N ALA A 293 -22.59 3.26 16.05
CA ALA A 293 -21.82 2.93 14.86
C ALA A 293 -20.90 1.73 15.09
N ILE A 294 -20.71 0.95 14.02
CA ILE A 294 -19.82 -0.20 13.98
C ILE A 294 -18.89 -0.04 12.77
N VAL A 295 -17.58 -0.12 13.00
CA VAL A 295 -16.55 -0.20 11.94
C VAL A 295 -16.13 -1.66 11.79
N LEU A 296 -16.17 -2.17 10.56
CA LEU A 296 -15.68 -3.50 10.19
C LEU A 296 -14.61 -3.35 9.10
N ASP A 297 -13.34 -3.52 9.45
CA ASP A 297 -12.21 -3.51 8.50
C ASP A 297 -11.41 -4.82 8.57
N PRO A 298 -12.02 -5.97 8.21
CA PRO A 298 -11.36 -7.27 8.35
C PRO A 298 -10.15 -7.42 7.42
N PRO A 299 -9.22 -8.34 7.75
CA PRO A 299 -8.18 -8.74 6.81
C PRO A 299 -8.79 -9.41 5.57
N LYS A 300 -7.97 -9.59 4.53
CA LYS A 300 -8.41 -10.25 3.29
C LYS A 300 -8.83 -11.70 3.54
N PHE A 301 -10.13 -12.00 3.48
CA PHE A 301 -10.65 -13.36 3.58
C PHE A 301 -10.55 -14.16 2.26
N ALA A 302 -10.46 -13.48 1.11
CA ALA A 302 -10.32 -14.12 -0.20
C ALA A 302 -8.97 -13.76 -0.85
N PRO A 303 -7.87 -14.47 -0.53
CA PRO A 303 -6.58 -14.21 -1.16
C PRO A 303 -6.55 -14.59 -2.65
N THR A 304 -7.44 -15.51 -3.08
CA THR A 304 -7.64 -15.88 -4.48
C THR A 304 -9.12 -15.99 -4.79
N VAL A 305 -9.49 -15.96 -6.09
CA VAL A 305 -10.89 -16.10 -6.55
C VAL A 305 -11.53 -17.38 -6.02
N ALA A 306 -10.76 -18.47 -5.87
CA ALA A 306 -11.24 -19.74 -5.32
C ALA A 306 -11.76 -19.63 -3.87
N HIS A 307 -11.31 -18.63 -3.11
CA HIS A 307 -11.74 -18.41 -1.74
C HIS A 307 -12.94 -17.46 -1.62
N ALA A 308 -13.43 -16.88 -2.73
CA ALA A 308 -14.46 -15.85 -2.71
C ALA A 308 -15.78 -16.32 -2.08
N GLU A 309 -16.26 -17.52 -2.42
CA GLU A 309 -17.52 -18.05 -1.87
C GLU A 309 -17.44 -18.31 -0.37
N ARG A 310 -16.30 -18.80 0.12
CA ARG A 310 -16.06 -19.02 1.54
C ARG A 310 -15.96 -17.70 2.29
N ALA A 311 -15.25 -16.73 1.72
CA ALA A 311 -15.08 -15.40 2.29
C ALA A 311 -16.41 -14.63 2.39
N ALA A 312 -17.34 -14.82 1.44
CA ALA A 312 -18.65 -14.18 1.48
C ALA A 312 -19.55 -14.65 2.63
N ARG A 313 -19.18 -15.76 3.29
CA ARG A 313 -19.91 -16.35 4.43
C ARG A 313 -19.21 -16.15 5.78
N ALA A 314 -18.04 -15.49 5.77
CA ALA A 314 -17.17 -15.31 6.93
C ALA A 314 -17.53 -14.08 7.76
#